data_AF-A0A834YVN1-F1
#
_entry.id   AF-A0A834YVN1-F1
#
_cell.length_a   1.000
_cell.length_b   1.000
_cell.length_c   1.000
_cell.angle_alpha   90.00
_cell.angle_beta   90.00
_cell.angle_gamma   90.00
#
_symmetry.space_group_name_H-M   'P 1'
#
loop_
_entity.id
_entity.type
_entity.pdbx_description
1 polymer ?
#
loop_
_entity_poly.entity_id
_entity_poly.type
_entity_poly.pdbx_seq_one_letter_code
_entity_poly.pdbx_strand_id
1 'polypeptide(L)'
;MIKELMIDADRRELLADRSESLLVCLKEWFPGLPQTTLDMSKIQYNKVVGKSIIESYSRVLESMVFNIVAHIDDLLYVDDLS
;
A
#
# COMPACT_ATOMS: atom_id res chain seq x y z
N MET A 1 30.24 -3.87 -23.75
CA MET A 1 28.90 -4.21 -24.27
C MET A 1 28.14 -5.21 -23.39
N ILE A 2 28.31 -6.54 -23.48
CA ILE A 2 27.49 -7.49 -22.67
C ILE A 2 27.71 -7.32 -21.15
N LYS A 3 28.97 -7.17 -20.72
CA LYS A 3 29.31 -6.93 -19.30
C LYS A 3 28.73 -5.63 -18.75
N GLU A 4 28.67 -4.57 -19.55
CA GLU A 4 28.07 -3.28 -19.14
C GLU A 4 26.54 -3.37 -19.06
N LEU A 5 25.90 -4.14 -19.95
CA LEU A 5 24.47 -4.41 -19.89
C LEU A 5 24.07 -5.25 -18.66
N MET A 6 24.92 -6.21 -18.27
CA MET A 6 24.71 -6.96 -17.02
C MET A 6 24.82 -6.06 -15.79
N ILE A 7 25.85 -5.20 -15.72
CA ILE A 7 26.00 -4.24 -14.61
C ILE A 7 24.81 -3.26 -14.53
N ASP A 8 24.27 -2.83 -15.68
CA ASP A 8 23.08 -1.96 -15.71
C ASP A 8 21.81 -2.71 -15.27
N ALA A 9 21.67 -3.99 -15.61
CA ALA A 9 20.56 -4.84 -15.16
C ALA A 9 20.61 -5.04 -13.63
N ASP A 10 21.77 -5.40 -13.08
CA ASP A 10 21.97 -5.58 -11.63
C ASP A 10 21.68 -4.27 -10.87
N ARG A 11 22.09 -3.13 -11.44
CA ARG A 11 21.80 -1.80 -10.88
C ARG A 11 20.31 -1.48 -10.88
N ARG A 12 19.58 -1.85 -11.94
CA ARG A 12 18.12 -1.64 -12.03
C ARG A 12 17.38 -2.50 -11.02
N GLU A 13 17.79 -3.76 -10.85
CA GLU A 13 17.21 -4.67 -9.85
C GLU A 13 17.40 -4.10 -8.44
N LEU A 14 18.63 -3.70 -8.08
CA LEU A 14 18.91 -3.07 -6.78
C LEU A 14 18.04 -1.82 -6.54
N LEU A 15 17.83 -1.00 -7.56
CA LEU A 15 16.99 0.19 -7.44
C LEU A 15 15.50 -0.16 -7.30
N ALA A 16 15.04 -1.21 -7.96
CA ALA A 16 13.67 -1.71 -7.83
C ALA A 16 13.41 -2.21 -6.40
N ASP A 17 14.31 -3.03 -5.84
CA ASP A 17 14.19 -3.54 -4.47
C ASP A 17 14.19 -2.40 -3.44
N ARG A 18 15.05 -1.39 -3.64
CA ARG A 18 15.07 -0.20 -2.79
C ARG A 18 13.78 0.60 -2.89
N SER A 19 13.21 0.73 -4.09
CA SER A 19 11.93 1.42 -4.29
C SER A 19 10.78 0.66 -3.63
N GLU A 20 10.77 -0.66 -3.69
CA GLU A 20 9.75 -1.49 -3.02
C GLU A 20 9.86 -1.35 -1.50
N SER A 21 11.07 -1.40 -0.97
CA SER A 21 11.32 -1.19 0.47
C SER A 21 10.82 0.17 0.94
N LEU A 22 11.11 1.24 0.17
CA LEU A 22 10.62 2.58 0.50
C LEU A 22 9.09 2.68 0.44
N LEU A 23 8.45 2.03 -0.53
CA LEU A 23 7.00 2.00 -0.63
C LEU A 23 6.37 1.31 0.58
N VAL A 24 6.98 0.23 1.09
CA VAL A 24 6.53 -0.43 2.33
C VAL A 24 6.60 0.54 3.51
N CYS A 25 7.75 1.19 3.72
CA CYS A 25 7.89 2.16 4.80
C CYS A 25 6.87 3.31 4.68
N LEU A 26 6.60 3.82 3.48
CA LEU A 26 5.60 4.88 3.29
C LEU A 26 4.19 4.44 3.74
N LYS A 27 3.81 3.19 3.49
CA LYS A 27 2.51 2.66 3.90
C LYS A 27 2.40 2.48 5.42
N GLU A 28 3.47 2.03 6.07
CA GLU A 28 3.50 1.86 7.52
C GLU A 28 3.43 3.20 8.26
N TRP A 29 4.13 4.22 7.76
CA TRP A 29 4.21 5.52 8.41
C TRP A 29 2.98 6.40 8.12
N PHE A 30 2.28 6.14 7.02
CA PHE A 30 1.12 6.92 6.58
C PHE A 30 -0.03 5.99 6.13
N PRO A 31 -0.69 5.30 7.08
CA PRO A 31 -1.75 4.35 6.76
C PRO A 31 -2.99 4.99 6.11
N GLY A 32 -3.16 6.31 6.21
CA GLY A 32 -4.25 7.07 5.57
C GLY A 32 -3.96 7.55 4.14
N LEU A 33 -2.86 7.13 3.52
CA LEU A 33 -2.54 7.55 2.15
C LEU A 33 -3.61 7.04 1.14
N PRO A 34 -4.01 7.87 0.16
CA PRO A 34 -4.89 7.42 -0.90
C PRO A 34 -4.20 6.36 -1.77
N GLN A 35 -5.00 5.50 -2.42
CA GLN A 35 -4.48 4.51 -3.37
C GLN A 35 -3.67 5.17 -4.48
N THR A 36 -2.58 4.52 -4.88
CA THR A 36 -1.75 5.02 -5.96
C THR A 36 -2.50 4.98 -7.29
N THR A 37 -2.12 5.85 -8.23
CA THR A 37 -2.68 5.83 -9.59
C THR A 37 -2.52 4.46 -10.27
N LEU A 38 -1.41 3.76 -9.98
CA LEU A 38 -1.17 2.42 -10.51
C LEU A 38 -2.13 1.39 -9.91
N ASP A 39 -2.37 1.44 -8.59
CA ASP A 39 -3.31 0.53 -7.92
C ASP A 39 -4.74 0.75 -8.43
N MET A 40 -5.15 2.01 -8.58
CA MET A 40 -6.45 2.36 -9.14
C MET A 40 -6.60 1.83 -10.58
N SER A 41 -5.55 1.95 -11.40
CA SER A 41 -5.54 1.41 -12.76
C SER A 41 -5.61 -0.12 -12.77
N LYS A 42 -4.86 -0.80 -11.89
CA LYS A 42 -4.91 -2.26 -11.76
C LYS A 42 -6.31 -2.75 -11.42
N ILE A 43 -7.05 -2.04 -10.57
CA ILE A 43 -8.44 -2.37 -10.23
C ILE A 43 -9.35 -2.15 -11.44
N GLN A 44 -9.27 -0.97 -12.07
CA GLN A 44 -10.12 -0.60 -13.20
C GLN A 44 -9.99 -1.58 -14.39
N TYR A 45 -8.78 -2.06 -14.66
CA TYR A 45 -8.51 -2.92 -15.80
C TYR A 45 -8.34 -4.41 -15.44
N ASN A 46 -8.58 -4.81 -14.19
CA ASN A 46 -8.48 -6.23 -13.81
C ASN A 46 -9.57 -7.07 -14.50
N LYS A 47 -9.15 -8.08 -15.24
CA LYS A 47 -10.06 -9.05 -15.91
C LYS A 47 -10.25 -10.34 -15.11
N VAL A 48 -9.49 -10.56 -14.04
CA VAL A 48 -9.54 -11.77 -13.23
C VAL A 48 -10.50 -11.56 -12.06
N VAL A 49 -11.71 -12.11 -12.18
CA VAL A 49 -12.81 -11.95 -11.20
C VAL A 49 -12.37 -12.30 -9.77
N GLY A 50 -11.66 -13.42 -9.58
CA GLY A 50 -11.21 -13.83 -8.24
C GLY A 50 -10.29 -12.81 -7.56
N LYS A 51 -9.40 -12.15 -8.32
CA LYS A 51 -8.53 -11.09 -7.79
C LYS A 51 -9.33 -9.85 -7.42
N SER A 52 -10.34 -9.48 -8.21
CA SER A 52 -11.20 -8.33 -7.89
C SER A 52 -12.01 -8.56 -6.62
N ILE A 53 -12.54 -9.78 -6.44
CA ILE A 53 -13.26 -10.14 -5.21
C ILE A 53 -12.34 -9.98 -4.00
N ILE A 54 -11.16 -10.60 -4.01
CA ILE A 54 -10.23 -10.54 -2.88
C ILE A 54 -9.82 -9.09 -2.58
N GLU A 55 -9.47 -8.30 -3.60
CA GLU A 55 -9.10 -6.89 -3.41
C GLU A 55 -10.23 -6.09 -2.74
N SER A 56 -11.45 -6.20 -3.25
CA SER A 56 -12.56 -5.39 -2.77
C SER A 56 -12.98 -5.80 -1.35
N TYR A 57 -12.99 -7.09 -1.03
CA TYR A 57 -13.26 -7.57 0.33
C TYR A 57 -12.19 -7.11 1.32
N SER A 58 -10.91 -7.31 0.99
CA SER A 58 -9.80 -6.88 1.85
C SER A 58 -9.86 -5.38 2.12
N ARG A 59 -10.16 -4.56 1.10
CA ARG A 59 -10.25 -3.10 1.25
C ARG A 59 -11.41 -2.67 2.15
N VAL A 60 -12.57 -3.31 2.05
CA VAL A 60 -13.71 -3.01 2.93
C VAL A 60 -13.36 -3.33 4.37
N LEU A 61 -12.71 -4.47 4.63
CA LEU A 61 -12.28 -4.86 5.96
C LEU A 61 -11.23 -3.91 6.52
N GLU A 62 -10.22 -3.54 5.72
CA GLU A 62 -9.18 -2.58 6.11
C GLU A 62 -9.78 -1.23 6.51
N SER A 63 -10.70 -0.69 5.70
CA SER A 63 -11.39 0.57 6.01
C SER A 63 -12.25 0.47 7.28
N MET A 64 -12.93 -0.66 7.50
CA MET A 64 -13.72 -0.90 8.70
C MET A 64 -12.83 -0.92 9.95
N VAL A 65 -11.71 -1.63 9.91
CA VAL A 65 -10.74 -1.67 11.01
C VAL A 65 -10.18 -0.28 11.29
N PHE A 66 -9.77 0.45 10.26
CA PHE A 66 -9.29 1.83 10.41
C PHE A 66 -10.32 2.73 11.13
N ASN A 67 -11.59 2.68 10.71
CA ASN A 67 -12.64 3.50 11.31
C ASN A 67 -12.89 3.14 12.78
N ILE A 68 -12.87 1.84 13.12
CA ILE A 68 -13.05 1.38 14.51
C ILE A 68 -11.91 1.85 15.39
N VAL A 69 -10.65 1.71 14.93
CA VAL A 69 -9.47 2.15 15.68
C VAL A 69 -9.50 3.66 15.88
N ALA A 70 -9.78 4.44 14.83
CA ALA A 70 -9.90 5.89 14.93
C ALA A 70 -11.01 6.32 15.93
N HIS A 71 -12.15 5.63 15.94
CA HIS A 71 -13.21 5.91 16.93
C HIS A 71 -12.80 5.59 18.37
N ILE A 72 -12.00 4.54 18.58
CA ILE A 72 -11.46 4.21 19.91
C ILE A 72 -10.46 5.29 20.34
N ASP A 73 -9.55 5.68 19.45
CA ASP A 73 -8.55 6.72 19.72
C ASP A 73 -9.22 8.07 20.05
N ASP A 74 -10.26 8.46 19.31
CA ASP A 74 -11.04 9.67 19.58
C ASP A 74 -11.69 9.62 20.97
N LEU A 75 -12.21 8.46 21.40
CA LEU A 75 -12.82 8.28 22.71
C LEU A 75 -11.80 8.36 23.83
N LEU A 76 -10.64 7.71 23.67
CA LEU A 76 -9.54 7.76 24.64
C LEU A 76 -9.00 9.19 24.79
N TYR A 77 -8.87 9.91 23.68
CA TYR A 77 -8.42 11.30 23.69
C TYR A 77 -9.38 12.20 24.49
N VAL A 78 -10.69 11.99 24.38
CA VAL A 78 -11.69 12.75 25.16
C VAL A 78 -11.63 12.38 26.64
N ASP A 79 -11.40 11.11 26.99
CA ASP A 79 -11.26 10.65 28.37
C ASP A 79 -10.02 11.26 29.05
N ASP A 80 -8.88 11.28 28.37
CA ASP A 80 -7.62 11.87 28.88
C ASP A 80 -7.72 13.40 29.12
N LEU A 81 -8.65 14.09 28.45
CA LEU A 81 -8.90 15.52 28.63
C LEU A 81 -9.86 15.85 29.78
N SER A 82 -10.54 14.85 30.36
CA SER A 82 -11.53 15.00 31.43
C SER A 82 -10.94 14.92 32.83
#